data_AF-A0A9W9WDG0-F1
#
_entry.id   AF-A0A9W9WDG0-F1
#
_cell.length_a   1.000
_cell.length_b   1.000
_cell.length_c   1.000
_cell.angle_alpha   90.00
_cell.angle_beta   90.00
_cell.angle_gamma   90.00
#
_symmetry.space_group_name_H-M   'P 1'
#
loop_
_entity.id
_entity.type
_entity.pdbx_description
1 polymer ?
#
loop_
_entity_poly.entity_id
_entity_poly.type
_entity_poly.pdbx_seq_one_letter_code
_entity_poly.pdbx_strand_id
1 'polypeptide(L)'
;MEKNELNIKLKGVLDMTVFSQLLEMDEEEDRKSSSTALYGFIERGQEKVDYMEIALSKRDFVSLIFKSESLQQCAAALGFRKFHESCENIERVGAMMSIHGEVAEAIEMFRLTLIKEEIGNLNDSLLSARTAINSFYKDSS
;
A
#
# COMPACT_ATOMS: atom_id res chain seq x y z
N MET A 1 11.67 26.71 5.39
CA MET A 1 10.37 26.43 4.74
C MET A 1 10.27 24.96 4.33
N GLU A 2 11.36 24.37 3.80
CA GLU A 2 11.44 22.96 3.34
C GLU A 2 11.17 21.89 4.41
N LYS A 3 11.73 22.00 5.63
CA LYS A 3 11.51 21.00 6.70
C LYS A 3 10.04 20.78 7.10
N ASN A 4 9.21 21.83 7.00
CA ASN A 4 7.79 21.71 7.35
C ASN A 4 7.02 20.94 6.26
N GLU A 5 7.34 21.18 4.99
CA GLU A 5 6.74 20.49 3.86
C GLU A 5 7.09 19.00 3.83
N LEU A 6 8.36 18.66 4.10
CA LEU A 6 8.78 17.26 4.23
C LEU A 6 8.04 16.53 5.36
N ASN A 7 7.91 17.17 6.53
CA ASN A 7 7.18 16.59 7.65
C ASN A 7 5.70 16.36 7.33
N ILE A 8 5.06 17.28 6.60
CA ILE A 8 3.69 17.11 6.11
C ILE A 8 3.59 15.92 5.15
N LYS A 9 4.52 15.79 4.20
CA LYS A 9 4.55 14.65 3.25
C LYS A 9 4.72 13.31 3.98
N LEU A 10 5.67 13.22 4.90
CA LEU A 10 5.91 12.00 5.69
C LEU A 10 4.70 11.63 6.55
N LYS A 11 4.14 12.59 7.29
CA LYS A 11 2.91 12.37 8.08
C LYS A 11 1.73 11.93 7.22
N GLY A 12 1.68 12.37 5.97
CA GLY A 12 0.67 11.95 5.02
C GLY A 12 0.72 10.46 4.69
N VAL A 13 1.89 9.81 4.73
CA VAL A 13 2.09 8.42 4.28
C VAL A 13 2.45 7.44 5.40
N LEU A 14 3.15 7.91 6.43
CA LEU A 14 3.70 7.12 7.52
C LEU A 14 3.13 7.55 8.86
N ASP A 15 2.96 6.57 9.75
CA ASP A 15 2.83 6.78 11.17
C ASP A 15 4.17 7.21 11.74
N MET A 16 4.22 8.44 12.23
CA MET A 16 5.47 9.03 12.70
C MET A 16 5.99 8.33 13.96
N THR A 17 5.14 7.69 14.75
CA THR A 17 5.57 6.94 15.94
C THR A 17 6.34 5.70 15.51
N VAL A 18 5.76 4.92 14.58
CA VAL A 18 6.39 3.72 14.03
C VAL A 18 7.65 4.10 13.25
N PHE A 19 7.61 5.19 12.47
CA PHE A 19 8.77 5.66 11.73
C PHE A 19 9.90 6.12 12.64
N SER A 20 9.61 6.85 13.73
CA SER A 20 10.62 7.20 14.74
C SER A 20 11.26 5.97 15.37
N GLN A 21 10.48 4.94 15.71
CA GLN A 21 11.01 3.68 16.24
C GLN A 21 11.91 2.97 15.21
N LEU A 22 11.52 2.93 13.93
CA LEU A 22 12.37 2.38 12.86
C LEU A 22 13.70 3.12 12.74
N LEU A 23 13.69 4.45 12.91
CA LEU A 23 14.90 5.28 12.87
C LEU A 23 15.79 5.10 14.10
N GLU A 24 15.22 4.76 15.27
CA GLU A 24 15.97 4.42 16.49
C GLU A 24 16.64 3.05 16.40
N MET A 25 16.16 2.17 15.52
CA MET A 25 16.76 0.86 15.24
C MET A 25 17.95 0.92 14.27
N ASP A 26 18.19 2.06 13.61
CA ASP A 26 19.39 2.24 12.81
C ASP A 26 20.63 2.33 13.72
N GLU A 27 21.74 1.70 13.33
CA GLU A 27 23.05 2.01 13.92
C GLU A 27 23.35 3.49 13.70
N GLU A 28 23.90 4.18 14.72
CA GLU A 28 23.80 5.64 14.96
C GLU A 28 24.14 6.59 13.78
N GLU A 29 24.65 6.10 12.65
CA GLU A 29 25.12 6.93 11.54
C GLU A 29 24.69 6.51 10.12
N ASP A 30 24.23 5.28 9.85
CA ASP A 30 24.12 4.80 8.44
C ASP A 30 22.70 4.84 7.82
N ARG A 31 21.64 4.99 8.64
CA ARG A 31 20.22 5.06 8.18
C ARG A 31 19.79 3.94 7.21
N LYS A 32 20.54 2.84 7.13
CA LYS A 32 20.40 1.80 6.10
C LYS A 32 19.32 0.81 6.43
N SER A 33 19.14 0.46 7.71
CA SER A 33 18.12 -0.52 8.12
C SER A 33 16.72 0.02 7.85
N SER A 34 16.44 1.25 8.28
CA SER A 34 15.16 1.92 8.06
C SER A 34 14.89 2.16 6.57
N SER A 35 15.88 2.66 5.81
CA SER A 35 15.73 2.90 4.37
C SER A 35 15.50 1.58 3.61
N THR A 36 16.27 0.54 3.90
CA THR A 36 16.11 -0.79 3.28
C THR A 36 14.73 -1.38 3.55
N ALA A 37 14.24 -1.27 4.80
CA ALA A 37 12.91 -1.77 5.16
C ALA A 37 11.79 -1.04 4.40
N LEU A 38 11.85 0.29 4.36
CA LEU A 38 10.83 1.13 3.72
C LEU A 38 10.85 0.99 2.19
N TYR A 39 12.02 1.07 1.55
CA TYR A 39 12.12 0.87 0.09
C TYR A 39 11.74 -0.55 -0.31
N GLY A 40 12.19 -1.55 0.44
CA GLY A 40 11.84 -2.93 0.17
C GLY A 40 10.33 -3.19 0.29
N PHE A 41 9.63 -2.53 1.22
CA PHE A 41 8.17 -2.58 1.26
C PHE A 41 7.55 -1.96 0.01
N ILE A 42 8.00 -0.79 -0.42
CA ILE A 42 7.44 -0.13 -1.61
C ILE A 42 7.58 -1.03 -2.84
N GLU A 43 8.75 -1.63 -3.04
CA GLU A 43 9.02 -2.51 -4.18
C GLU A 43 8.13 -3.76 -4.14
N ARG A 44 8.08 -4.47 -3.01
CA ARG A 44 7.19 -5.63 -2.86
C ARG A 44 5.72 -5.26 -2.94
N GLY A 45 5.37 -4.04 -2.50
CA GLY A 45 4.02 -3.48 -2.60
C GLY A 45 3.62 -3.27 -4.05
N GLN A 46 4.53 -2.74 -4.88
CA GLN A 46 4.31 -2.56 -6.30
C GLN A 46 4.09 -3.90 -7.00
N GLU A 47 4.96 -4.88 -6.75
CA GLU A 47 4.81 -6.24 -7.28
C GLU A 47 3.44 -6.83 -6.91
N LYS A 48 3.00 -6.64 -5.66
CA LYS A 48 1.69 -7.11 -5.20
C LYS A 48 0.55 -6.42 -5.94
N VAL A 49 0.60 -5.11 -6.12
CA VAL A 49 -0.41 -4.35 -6.88
C VAL A 49 -0.50 -4.86 -8.32
N ASP A 50 0.64 -5.09 -8.99
CA ASP A 50 0.68 -5.66 -10.34
C ASP A 50 0.03 -7.07 -10.37
N TYR A 51 0.31 -7.89 -9.36
CA TYR A 51 -0.36 -9.20 -9.21
C TYR A 51 -1.87 -9.09 -8.96
N MET A 52 -2.32 -8.06 -8.24
CA MET A 52 -3.74 -7.82 -7.98
C MET A 52 -4.47 -7.43 -9.28
N GLU A 53 -3.85 -6.62 -10.14
CA GLU A 53 -4.40 -6.33 -11.48
C GLU A 53 -4.54 -7.60 -12.33
N ILE A 54 -3.51 -8.46 -12.30
CA ILE A 54 -3.55 -9.75 -13.01
C ILE A 54 -4.66 -10.64 -12.44
N ALA A 55 -4.77 -10.75 -11.11
CA ALA A 55 -5.81 -11.55 -10.46
C ALA A 55 -7.21 -11.05 -10.82
N LEU A 56 -7.42 -9.73 -10.81
CA LEU A 56 -8.68 -9.10 -11.22
C LEU A 56 -9.02 -9.42 -12.68
N SER A 57 -8.04 -9.32 -13.59
CA SER A 57 -8.25 -9.63 -15.02
C SER A 57 -8.67 -11.09 -15.27
N LYS A 58 -8.21 -11.99 -14.40
CA LYS A 58 -8.52 -13.43 -14.43
C LYS A 58 -9.74 -13.81 -13.59
N ARG A 59 -10.39 -12.84 -12.93
CA ARG A 59 -11.47 -13.06 -11.97
C ARG A 59 -11.09 -14.01 -10.83
N ASP A 60 -9.81 -14.01 -10.45
CA ASP A 60 -9.30 -14.80 -9.32
C ASP A 60 -9.40 -13.98 -8.03
N PHE A 61 -10.62 -13.89 -7.49
CA PHE A 61 -10.90 -13.09 -6.31
C PHE A 61 -10.25 -13.66 -5.04
N VAL A 62 -10.00 -14.96 -4.97
CA VAL A 62 -9.32 -15.59 -3.83
C VAL A 62 -7.87 -15.10 -3.75
N SER A 63 -7.15 -15.13 -4.88
CA SER A 63 -5.79 -14.61 -4.93
C SER A 63 -5.74 -13.10 -4.68
N LEU A 64 -6.70 -12.34 -5.21
CA LEU A 64 -6.81 -10.90 -5.00
C LEU A 64 -6.93 -10.55 -3.51
N ILE A 65 -7.87 -11.19 -2.80
CA ILE A 65 -8.10 -11.00 -1.35
C ILE A 65 -6.82 -11.32 -0.58
N PHE A 66 -6.21 -12.47 -0.85
CA PHE A 66 -4.98 -12.88 -0.15
C PHE A 66 -3.83 -11.88 -0.35
N LYS A 67 -3.68 -11.32 -1.56
CA LYS A 67 -2.65 -10.30 -1.83
C LYS A 67 -2.92 -9.00 -1.10
N SER A 68 -4.18 -8.55 -1.06
CA SER A 68 -4.65 -7.39 -0.31
C SER A 68 -4.32 -7.53 1.18
N GLU A 69 -4.73 -8.63 1.80
CA GLU A 69 -4.55 -8.86 3.24
C GLU A 69 -3.06 -8.84 3.61
N SER A 70 -2.25 -9.54 2.83
CA SER A 70 -0.80 -9.57 3.05
C SER A 70 -0.15 -8.20 2.84
N LEU A 71 -0.65 -7.37 1.91
CA LEU A 71 -0.16 -5.99 1.74
C LEU A 71 -0.48 -5.14 2.97
N GLN A 72 -1.71 -5.24 3.48
CA GLN A 72 -2.15 -4.51 4.67
C GLN A 72 -1.32 -4.87 5.90
N GLN A 73 -1.04 -6.15 6.14
CA GLN A 73 -0.20 -6.59 7.25
C GLN A 73 1.21 -6.01 7.16
N CYS A 74 1.82 -6.04 5.97
CA CYS A 74 3.15 -5.45 5.74
C CYS A 74 3.15 -3.92 5.93
N ALA A 75 2.10 -3.24 5.45
CA ALA A 75 1.93 -1.81 5.58
C ALA A 75 1.85 -1.38 7.05
N ALA A 76 1.00 -2.06 7.83
CA ALA A 76 0.82 -1.79 9.26
C ALA A 76 2.12 -1.97 10.05
N ALA A 77 2.88 -3.03 9.79
CA ALA A 77 4.14 -3.32 10.48
C ALA A 77 5.21 -2.22 10.29
N LEU A 78 5.15 -1.49 9.17
CA LEU A 78 6.09 -0.41 8.83
C LEU A 78 5.47 0.99 8.97
N GLY A 79 4.23 1.08 9.47
CA GLY A 79 3.55 2.34 9.72
C GLY A 79 2.94 3.00 8.48
N PHE A 80 2.79 2.34 7.35
CA PHE A 80 2.12 2.93 6.19
C PHE A 80 0.60 3.04 6.42
N ARG A 81 0.05 4.26 6.36
CA ARG A 81 -1.34 4.53 6.77
C ARG A 81 -2.38 4.46 5.66
N LYS A 82 -1.98 4.66 4.41
CA LYS A 82 -2.91 4.79 3.26
C LYS A 82 -3.31 3.48 2.56
N PHE A 83 -3.15 2.34 3.22
CA PHE A 83 -3.39 1.03 2.60
C PHE A 83 -4.64 0.34 3.13
N HIS A 84 -5.02 0.62 4.38
CA HIS A 84 -6.06 -0.11 5.09
C HIS A 84 -7.42 -0.02 4.41
N GLU A 85 -7.89 1.18 4.08
CA GLU A 85 -9.22 1.39 3.50
C GLU A 85 -9.38 0.71 2.14
N SER A 86 -8.41 0.89 1.24
CA SER A 86 -8.44 0.25 -0.08
C SER A 86 -8.34 -1.28 0.03
N CYS A 87 -7.49 -1.81 0.93
CA CYS A 87 -7.42 -3.24 1.19
C CYS A 87 -8.75 -3.82 1.70
N GLU A 88 -9.38 -3.18 2.69
CA GLU A 88 -10.68 -3.63 3.22
C GLU A 88 -11.78 -3.58 2.16
N ASN A 89 -11.79 -2.55 1.31
CA ASN A 89 -12.77 -2.45 0.22
C ASN A 89 -12.56 -3.56 -0.82
N ILE A 90 -11.32 -3.84 -1.21
CA ILE A 90 -10.99 -4.95 -2.12
C ILE A 90 -11.41 -6.29 -1.53
N GLU A 91 -11.11 -6.52 -0.26
CA GLU A 91 -11.43 -7.78 0.42
C GLU A 91 -12.94 -7.99 0.52
N ARG A 92 -13.66 -6.95 0.95
CA ARG A 92 -15.12 -6.98 1.08
C ARG A 92 -15.80 -7.23 -0.27
N VAL A 93 -15.43 -6.48 -1.31
CA VAL A 93 -16.05 -6.63 -2.64
C VAL A 93 -15.63 -7.96 -3.27
N GLY A 94 -14.35 -8.32 -3.16
CA GLY A 94 -13.81 -9.59 -3.65
C GLY A 94 -14.51 -10.80 -3.02
N ALA A 95 -14.77 -10.78 -1.71
CA ALA A 95 -15.50 -11.85 -1.03
C ALA A 95 -16.94 -11.98 -1.55
N MET A 96 -17.63 -10.86 -1.80
CA MET A 96 -18.96 -10.88 -2.42
C MET A 96 -18.92 -11.50 -3.82
N MET A 97 -17.87 -11.23 -4.59
CA MET A 97 -17.68 -11.78 -5.94
C MET A 97 -17.29 -13.26 -5.93
N SER A 98 -16.59 -13.72 -4.90
CA SER A 98 -16.20 -15.13 -4.78
C SER A 98 -17.36 -16.05 -4.36
N ILE A 99 -18.35 -15.52 -3.65
CA ILE A 99 -19.44 -16.31 -3.03
C ILE A 99 -20.70 -16.33 -3.91
N HIS A 100 -20.95 -15.28 -4.69
CA HIS A 100 -22.20 -15.16 -5.44
C HIS A 100 -22.10 -15.89 -6.78
N GLY A 101 -23.11 -16.71 -7.09
CA GLY A 101 -23.35 -17.25 -8.43
C GLY A 101 -23.77 -16.15 -9.41
N GLU A 102 -24.38 -16.50 -10.55
CA GLU A 102 -24.78 -15.54 -11.59
C GLU A 102 -25.52 -14.32 -11.00
N VAL A 103 -24.87 -13.16 -11.06
CA VAL A 103 -25.45 -11.84 -10.78
C VAL A 103 -25.73 -11.14 -12.10
N ALA A 104 -26.60 -10.13 -12.08
CA ALA A 104 -26.80 -9.29 -13.26
C ALA A 104 -25.45 -8.68 -13.71
N GLU A 105 -25.17 -8.73 -15.00
CA GLU A 105 -23.90 -8.29 -15.61
C GLU A 105 -23.52 -6.86 -15.19
N ALA A 106 -24.49 -5.95 -15.11
CA ALA A 106 -24.28 -4.58 -14.67
C ALA A 106 -23.74 -4.48 -13.23
N ILE A 107 -24.18 -5.36 -12.33
CA ILE A 107 -23.71 -5.40 -10.94
C ILE A 107 -22.27 -5.93 -10.89
N GLU A 108 -21.97 -6.96 -11.69
CA GLU A 108 -20.63 -7.51 -11.77
C GLU A 108 -19.63 -6.48 -12.30
N MET A 109 -19.95 -5.80 -13.40
CA MET A 109 -19.13 -4.75 -13.98
C MET A 109 -18.87 -3.62 -12.98
N PHE A 110 -19.91 -3.18 -12.25
CA PHE A 110 -19.75 -2.15 -11.23
C PHE A 110 -18.78 -2.59 -10.12
N ARG A 111 -18.89 -3.83 -9.61
CA ARG A 111 -17.98 -4.36 -8.60
C ARG A 111 -16.53 -4.48 -9.09
N LEU A 112 -16.34 -4.90 -10.34
CA LEU A 112 -15.01 -4.95 -10.96
C LEU A 112 -14.38 -3.55 -11.07
N THR A 113 -15.18 -2.53 -11.44
CA THR A 113 -14.71 -1.14 -11.47
C THR A 113 -14.30 -0.66 -10.09
N LEU A 114 -15.10 -0.93 -9.06
CA LEU A 114 -14.75 -0.55 -7.68
C LEU A 114 -13.41 -1.17 -7.24
N ILE A 115 -13.21 -2.47 -7.45
CA ILE A 115 -11.93 -3.11 -7.11
C ILE A 115 -10.79 -2.48 -7.88
N LYS A 116 -10.97 -2.18 -9.17
CA LYS A 116 -9.94 -1.57 -10.01
C LYS A 116 -9.55 -0.18 -9.51
N GLU A 117 -10.53 0.64 -9.10
CA GLU A 117 -10.27 1.96 -8.51
C GLU A 117 -9.45 1.83 -7.22
N GLU A 118 -9.78 0.87 -6.35
CA GLU A 118 -9.02 0.65 -5.11
C GLU A 118 -7.60 0.15 -5.36
N ILE A 119 -7.38 -0.70 -6.37
CA ILE A 119 -6.02 -1.09 -6.78
C ILE A 119 -5.23 0.14 -7.26
N GLY A 120 -5.89 1.05 -7.99
CA GLY A 120 -5.30 2.34 -8.37
C GLY A 120 -4.91 3.19 -7.17
N ASN A 121 -5.77 3.29 -6.16
CA ASN A 121 -5.50 4.02 -4.91
C ASN A 121 -4.29 3.44 -4.15
N LEU A 122 -4.13 2.12 -4.14
CA LEU A 122 -2.96 1.46 -3.55
C LEU A 122 -1.67 1.84 -4.30
N ASN A 123 -1.71 1.86 -5.63
CA ASN A 123 -0.58 2.28 -6.47
C ASN A 123 -0.18 3.75 -6.20
N ASP A 124 -1.15 4.65 -6.16
CA ASP A 124 -0.92 6.07 -5.86
C ASP A 124 -0.36 6.29 -4.45
N SER A 125 -0.78 5.44 -3.51
CA SER A 125 -0.25 5.43 -2.14
C SER A 125 1.21 4.99 -2.08
N LEU A 126 1.60 3.97 -2.86
CA LEU A 126 3.00 3.54 -3.00
C LEU A 126 3.88 4.63 -3.64
N LEU A 127 3.38 5.29 -4.70
CA LEU A 127 4.09 6.39 -5.36
C LEU A 127 4.28 7.61 -4.43
N SER A 128 3.23 7.94 -3.68
CA SER A 128 3.28 9.01 -2.66
C SER A 128 4.29 8.68 -1.57
N ALA A 129 4.27 7.44 -1.08
CA ALA A 129 5.23 6.94 -0.10
C ALA A 129 6.67 7.02 -0.62
N ARG A 130 6.91 6.53 -1.84
CA ARG A 130 8.23 6.58 -2.49
C ARG A 130 8.76 8.00 -2.60
N THR A 131 7.90 8.93 -3.02
CA THR A 131 8.26 10.36 -3.10
C THR A 131 8.65 10.93 -1.75
N ALA A 132 7.84 10.72 -0.71
CA ALA A 132 8.10 11.25 0.63
C ALA A 132 9.39 10.66 1.24
N ILE A 133 9.58 9.35 1.10
CA ILE A 133 10.76 8.61 1.59
C ILE A 133 12.03 9.04 0.83
N ASN A 134 11.96 9.18 -0.50
CA ASN A 134 13.07 9.70 -1.30
C ASN A 134 13.50 11.09 -0.84
N SER A 135 12.55 12.00 -0.57
CA SER A 135 12.86 13.34 -0.07
C SER A 135 13.57 13.28 1.29
N PHE A 136 13.11 12.44 2.21
CA PHE A 136 13.71 12.32 3.54
C PHE A 136 15.17 11.81 3.50
N TYR A 137 15.44 10.73 2.77
CA TYR A 137 16.79 10.15 2.74
C TYR A 137 17.76 10.92 1.84
N LYS A 138 17.27 11.66 0.83
CA LYS A 138 18.11 12.60 0.06
C LYS A 138 18.51 13.82 0.89
N ASP A 139 17.62 14.34 1.73
CA ASP A 139 17.93 15.46 2.65
C ASP A 139 18.83 15.04 3.82
N SER A 140 18.98 13.73 4.04
CA SER A 140 19.82 13.15 5.10
C SER A 140 21.22 12.72 4.60
N SER A 141 21.50 12.91 3.30
CA SER A 141 22.80 12.65 2.64
C SER A 141 23.62 13.94 2.52
#